data_AF-A0A210Q1Z9-F1
#
_entry.id   AF-A0A210Q1Z9-F1
#
_cell.length_a   1.000
_cell.length_b   1.000
_cell.length_c   1.000
_cell.angle_alpha   90.00
_cell.angle_beta   90.00
_cell.angle_gamma   90.00
#
_symmetry.space_group_name_H-M   'P 1'
#
loop_
_entity.id
_entity.type
_entity.pdbx_description
1 polymer ?
#
loop_
_entity_poly.entity_id
_entity_poly.type
_entity_poly.pdbx_seq_one_letter_code
_entity_poly.pdbx_strand_id
1 'polypeptide(L)'
;MRLDYDGRVRVPVLWDKQKSAIVNNESSEIILMLNSEFNDFCATEEQRKLDLYQQSLRKDIDEVNEMINNGVYKSGFAASQEVYDVAVRELFQGLDKAEEILSKSRYLTGNQLTEADVRLVTTLFRFDLVYVGHFKGSPIMAKINPNGIVSVGPVIDFTSPHGQETMG
;
A
#
# COMPACT_ATOMS: atom_id res chain seq x y z
N MET A 1 26.85 0.52 -9.92
CA MET A 1 25.82 0.39 -10.96
C MET A 1 26.52 -0.01 -12.24
N ARG A 2 26.06 -1.05 -12.93
CA ARG A 2 26.62 -1.43 -14.23
C ARG A 2 26.38 -0.26 -15.20
N LEU A 3 27.42 0.18 -15.91
CA LEU A 3 27.38 1.37 -16.77
C LEU A 3 26.40 1.24 -17.96
N ASP A 4 25.91 0.02 -18.19
CA ASP A 4 25.01 -0.44 -19.25
C ASP A 4 23.55 -0.68 -18.78
N TYR A 5 23.18 -0.26 -17.57
CA TYR A 5 21.79 -0.39 -17.10
C TYR A 5 20.90 0.74 -17.63
N ASP A 6 19.89 0.40 -18.44
CA ASP A 6 18.93 1.31 -19.05
C ASP A 6 17.55 1.34 -18.35
N GLY A 7 17.38 0.52 -17.30
CA GLY A 7 16.14 0.43 -16.55
C GLY A 7 15.93 1.59 -15.56
N ARG A 8 14.72 1.66 -14.98
CA ARG A 8 14.39 2.65 -13.94
C ARG A 8 15.01 2.25 -12.60
N VAL A 9 15.72 3.19 -11.99
CA VAL A 9 16.23 3.07 -10.62
C VAL A 9 15.08 3.26 -9.64
N ARG A 10 14.72 2.20 -8.92
CA ARG A 10 13.55 2.17 -8.03
C ARG A 10 13.93 1.62 -6.65
N VAL A 11 13.12 1.98 -5.66
CA VAL A 11 13.11 1.39 -4.32
C VAL A 11 11.79 0.64 -4.13
N PRO A 12 11.73 -0.39 -3.27
CA PRO A 12 12.81 -0.98 -2.45
C PRO A 12 13.81 -1.81 -3.28
N VAL A 13 14.96 -2.14 -2.67
CA VAL A 13 15.98 -3.04 -3.24
C VAL A 13 16.38 -4.07 -2.19
N LEU A 14 16.19 -5.35 -2.52
CA LEU A 14 16.79 -6.46 -1.80
C LEU A 14 18.20 -6.71 -2.36
N TRP A 15 19.23 -6.53 -1.54
CA TRP A 15 20.63 -6.54 -1.95
C TRP A 15 21.41 -7.70 -1.33
N ASP A 16 22.12 -8.46 -2.17
CA ASP A 16 23.07 -9.47 -1.73
C ASP A 16 24.43 -8.82 -1.44
N LYS A 17 24.80 -8.79 -0.16
CA LYS A 17 26.09 -8.24 0.31
C LYS A 17 27.29 -9.10 -0.08
N GLN A 18 27.12 -10.41 -0.28
CA GLN A 18 28.22 -11.33 -0.63
C GLN A 18 28.54 -11.21 -2.12
N LYS A 19 27.50 -11.23 -2.98
CA LYS A 19 27.67 -11.13 -4.44
C LYS A 19 27.72 -9.69 -4.94
N SER A 20 27.43 -8.71 -4.08
CA SER A 20 27.34 -7.30 -4.43
C SER A 20 26.40 -7.08 -5.63
N ALA A 21 25.19 -7.63 -5.53
CA ALA A 21 24.20 -7.62 -6.60
C ALA A 21 22.76 -7.40 -6.06
N ILE A 22 21.90 -6.83 -6.91
CA ILE A 22 20.47 -6.73 -6.64
C ILE A 22 19.86 -8.12 -6.79
N VAL A 23 19.15 -8.58 -5.76
CA VAL A 23 18.36 -9.81 -5.78
C VAL A 23 16.99 -9.52 -6.38
N ASN A 24 16.30 -8.50 -5.86
CA ASN A 24 14.97 -8.12 -6.30
C ASN A 24 14.74 -6.62 -6.03
N ASN A 25 13.93 -5.96 -6.86
CA ASN A 25 13.45 -4.59 -6.68
C ASN A 25 11.94 -4.43 -6.88
N GLU A 26 11.19 -5.53 -6.90
CA GLU A 26 9.74 -5.54 -6.91
C GLU A 26 9.21 -5.73 -5.50
N SER A 27 8.50 -4.71 -5.01
CA SER A 27 8.06 -4.65 -3.60
C SER A 27 7.09 -5.76 -3.25
N SER A 28 6.16 -6.11 -4.15
CA SER A 28 5.16 -7.16 -3.94
C SER A 28 5.79 -8.56 -3.84
N GLU A 29 6.90 -8.80 -4.54
CA GLU A 29 7.63 -10.05 -4.43
C GLU A 29 8.48 -10.09 -3.16
N ILE A 30 9.16 -8.97 -2.83
CA ILE A 30 10.03 -8.89 -1.66
C ILE A 30 9.24 -9.14 -0.36
N ILE A 31 8.03 -8.58 -0.22
CA ILE A 31 7.21 -8.81 0.98
C ILE A 31 6.80 -10.28 1.13
N LEU A 32 6.53 -10.99 0.03
CA LEU A 32 6.22 -12.42 0.04
C LEU A 32 7.45 -13.27 0.39
N MET A 33 8.64 -12.88 -0.09
CA MET A 33 9.89 -13.52 0.35
C MET A 33 10.08 -13.35 1.86
N LEU A 34 9.85 -12.14 2.38
CA LEU A 34 9.99 -11.86 3.81
C LEU A 34 8.94 -12.55 4.67
N ASN A 35 7.77 -12.88 4.10
CA ASN A 35 6.68 -13.55 4.81
C ASN A 35 6.99 -15.00 5.19
N SER A 36 7.84 -15.71 4.43
CA SER A 36 8.08 -17.14 4.67
C SER A 36 9.52 -17.61 4.59
N GLU A 37 10.38 -16.99 3.77
CA GLU A 37 11.73 -17.51 3.47
C GLU A 37 12.69 -17.41 4.66
N PHE A 38 12.32 -16.68 5.72
CA PHE A 38 13.16 -16.44 6.90
C PHE A 38 12.56 -16.97 8.21
N ASN A 39 11.48 -17.77 8.15
CA ASN A 39 10.78 -18.22 9.35
C ASN A 39 11.72 -18.98 10.30
N ASP A 40 12.62 -19.82 9.79
CA ASP A 40 13.58 -20.56 10.63
C ASP A 40 14.49 -19.67 11.49
N PHE A 41 14.64 -18.39 11.15
CA PHE A 41 15.44 -17.41 11.89
C PHE A 41 14.62 -16.56 12.88
N CYS A 42 13.28 -16.70 12.90
CA CYS A 42 12.44 -15.94 13.82
C CYS A 42 12.63 -16.38 15.28
N ALA A 43 12.61 -15.40 16.19
CA ALA A 43 12.93 -15.62 17.60
C ALA A 43 11.83 -16.40 18.35
N THR A 44 10.57 -16.18 18.01
CA THR A 44 9.43 -16.82 18.67
C THR A 44 8.66 -17.75 17.74
N GLU A 45 7.96 -18.72 18.34
CA GLU A 45 7.09 -19.64 17.59
C GLU A 45 5.91 -18.92 16.93
N GLU A 46 5.41 -17.87 17.57
CA GLU A 46 4.35 -17.01 17.02
C GLU A 46 4.82 -16.32 15.74
N GLN A 47 6.03 -15.74 15.75
CA GLN A 47 6.63 -15.12 14.55
C GLN A 47 6.84 -16.15 13.43
N ARG A 48 7.26 -17.38 13.76
CA ARG A 48 7.42 -18.46 12.77
C ARG A 48 6.13 -18.90 12.10
N LYS A 49 5.01 -18.75 12.81
CA LYS A 49 3.68 -19.15 12.34
C LYS A 49 2.91 -18.01 11.69
N LEU A 50 3.43 -16.78 11.76
CA LEU A 50 2.80 -15.65 11.10
C LEU A 50 2.86 -15.87 9.59
N ASP A 51 1.70 -15.92 8.96
CA ASP A 51 1.54 -15.96 7.51
C ASP A 51 0.48 -14.94 7.11
N LEU A 52 0.93 -13.88 6.44
CA LEU A 52 0.08 -12.80 5.93
C LEU A 52 -0.45 -13.10 4.52
N TYR A 53 -0.05 -14.23 3.91
CA TYR A 53 -0.44 -14.65 2.56
C TYR A 53 -0.91 -16.13 2.53
N GLN A 54 -1.79 -16.45 3.47
CA GLN A 54 -2.33 -17.79 3.70
C GLN A 54 -3.06 -18.34 2.49
N GLN A 55 -2.85 -19.62 2.18
CA GLN A 55 -3.41 -20.27 0.99
C GLN A 55 -4.93 -20.10 0.85
N SER A 56 -5.68 -20.17 1.94
CA SER A 56 -7.15 -20.04 1.94
C SER A 56 -7.64 -18.64 1.58
N LEU A 57 -6.81 -17.62 1.76
CA LEU A 57 -7.16 -16.20 1.55
C LEU A 57 -6.50 -15.60 0.31
N ARG A 58 -5.56 -16.30 -0.35
CA ARG A 58 -4.78 -15.74 -1.46
C ARG A 58 -5.64 -15.10 -2.55
N LYS A 59 -6.72 -15.77 -2.95
CA LYS A 59 -7.62 -15.25 -3.97
C LYS A 59 -8.20 -13.88 -3.56
N ASP A 60 -8.71 -13.79 -2.34
CA ASP A 60 -9.31 -12.57 -1.82
C ASP A 60 -8.25 -11.46 -1.65
N ILE A 61 -7.05 -11.84 -1.16
CA ILE A 61 -5.89 -10.93 -1.03
C ILE A 61 -5.50 -10.37 -2.40
N ASP A 62 -5.38 -11.22 -3.42
CA ASP A 62 -4.98 -10.83 -4.76
C ASP A 62 -6.02 -9.89 -5.40
N GLU A 63 -7.31 -10.20 -5.27
CA GLU A 63 -8.41 -9.35 -5.76
C GLU A 63 -8.39 -7.96 -5.10
N VAL A 64 -8.25 -7.90 -3.77
CA VAL A 64 -8.16 -6.64 -3.02
C VAL A 64 -6.93 -5.83 -3.45
N ASN A 65 -5.78 -6.48 -3.59
CA ASN A 65 -4.53 -5.85 -3.99
C ASN A 65 -4.57 -5.26 -5.39
N GLU A 66 -5.18 -5.98 -6.34
CA GLU A 66 -5.34 -5.51 -7.71
C GLU A 66 -6.19 -4.22 -7.75
N MET A 67 -7.26 -4.20 -6.95
CA MET A 67 -8.23 -3.11 -6.93
C MET A 67 -7.72 -1.84 -6.24
N ILE A 68 -7.00 -1.97 -5.13
CA ILE A 68 -6.66 -0.83 -4.27
C ILE A 68 -5.21 -0.38 -4.47
N ASN A 69 -4.27 -1.31 -4.35
CA ASN A 69 -2.87 -0.98 -4.17
C ASN A 69 -2.16 -0.58 -5.48
N ASN A 70 -2.70 -0.99 -6.63
CA ASN A 70 -2.17 -0.58 -7.93
C ASN A 70 -2.51 0.88 -8.29
N GLY A 71 -3.60 1.44 -7.77
CA GLY A 71 -4.04 2.80 -8.10
C GLY A 71 -3.03 3.88 -7.68
N VAL A 72 -2.37 3.71 -6.54
CA VAL A 72 -1.33 4.63 -6.04
C VAL A 72 -0.09 4.61 -6.94
N TYR A 73 0.35 3.41 -7.33
CA TYR A 73 1.49 3.27 -8.24
C TYR A 73 1.21 3.89 -9.61
N LYS A 74 0.03 3.59 -10.19
CA LYS A 74 -0.36 4.13 -11.49
C LYS A 74 -0.45 5.66 -11.49
N SER A 75 -1.01 6.25 -10.42
CA SER A 75 -1.14 7.70 -10.29
C SER A 75 0.20 8.39 -10.07
N GLY A 76 1.08 7.82 -9.25
CA GLY A 76 2.41 8.38 -8.97
C GLY A 76 3.39 8.36 -10.15
N PHE A 77 3.19 7.45 -11.12
CA PHE A 77 4.09 7.26 -12.28
C PHE A 77 3.44 7.58 -13.63
N ALA A 78 2.26 8.18 -13.64
CA ALA A 78 1.56 8.55 -14.86
C ALA A 78 2.40 9.48 -15.74
N ALA A 79 2.50 9.15 -17.03
CA ALA A 79 3.31 9.91 -18.00
C ALA A 79 2.55 11.11 -18.61
N SER A 80 1.22 11.18 -18.41
CA SER A 80 0.37 12.28 -18.88
C SER A 80 -0.77 12.56 -17.89
N GLN A 81 -1.41 13.72 -18.05
CA GLN A 81 -2.54 14.13 -17.21
C GLN A 81 -3.74 13.18 -17.36
N GLU A 82 -4.00 12.68 -18.57
CA GLU A 82 -5.12 11.79 -18.84
C GLU A 82 -4.92 10.43 -18.14
N VAL A 83 -3.69 9.89 -18.20
CA VAL A 83 -3.33 8.65 -17.50
C VAL A 83 -3.42 8.85 -15.99
N TYR A 84 -2.97 9.99 -15.51
CA TYR A 84 -3.07 10.37 -14.11
C TYR A 84 -4.53 10.47 -13.64
N ASP A 85 -5.39 11.15 -14.39
CA ASP A 85 -6.81 11.33 -14.03
C ASP A 85 -7.57 10.00 -13.95
N VAL A 86 -7.27 9.07 -14.86
CA VAL A 86 -7.82 7.71 -14.82
C VAL A 86 -7.31 6.97 -13.59
N ALA A 87 -6.01 6.98 -13.35
CA ALA A 87 -5.39 6.28 -12.23
C ALA A 87 -5.87 6.79 -10.87
N VAL A 88 -6.05 8.10 -10.72
CA VAL A 88 -6.59 8.70 -9.49
C VAL A 88 -8.05 8.30 -9.28
N ARG A 89 -8.87 8.25 -10.33
CA ARG A 89 -10.26 7.75 -10.21
C ARG A 89 -10.31 6.29 -9.77
N GLU A 90 -9.46 5.44 -10.36
CA GLU A 90 -9.33 4.03 -9.95
C GLU A 90 -8.91 3.92 -8.49
N LEU A 91 -7.95 4.74 -8.03
CA LEU A 91 -7.53 4.77 -6.63
C LEU A 91 -8.69 5.11 -5.68
N PHE A 92 -9.45 6.17 -5.96
CA PHE A 92 -10.59 6.55 -5.11
C PHE A 92 -11.68 5.47 -5.11
N GLN A 93 -11.96 4.84 -6.25
CA GLN A 93 -12.89 3.69 -6.31
C GLN A 93 -12.39 2.50 -5.48
N GLY A 94 -11.08 2.26 -5.47
CA GLY A 94 -10.48 1.25 -4.60
C GLY A 94 -10.66 1.58 -3.11
N LEU A 95 -10.42 2.84 -2.72
CA LEU A 95 -10.60 3.31 -1.35
C LEU A 95 -12.06 3.26 -0.90
N ASP A 96 -13.02 3.61 -1.76
CA ASP A 96 -14.45 3.50 -1.45
C ASP A 96 -14.86 2.05 -1.15
N LYS A 97 -14.30 1.09 -1.89
CA LYS A 97 -14.54 -0.34 -1.64
C LYS A 97 -13.85 -0.82 -0.38
N ALA A 98 -12.64 -0.32 -0.08
CA ALA A 98 -11.94 -0.61 1.16
C ALA A 98 -12.79 -0.17 2.37
N GLU A 99 -13.35 1.04 2.31
CA GLU A 99 -14.27 1.58 3.32
C GLU A 99 -15.52 0.69 3.46
N GLU A 100 -16.12 0.26 2.35
CA GLU A 100 -17.27 -0.65 2.41
C GLU A 100 -16.96 -1.96 3.15
N ILE A 101 -15.80 -2.56 2.86
CA ILE A 101 -15.37 -3.80 3.52
C ILE A 101 -15.08 -3.54 5.00
N LEU A 102 -14.29 -2.51 5.31
CA LEU A 102 -13.85 -2.19 6.67
C LEU A 102 -14.99 -1.66 7.56
N SER A 103 -16.09 -1.19 6.97
CA SER A 103 -17.31 -0.86 7.71
C SER A 103 -18.03 -2.10 8.27
N LYS A 104 -17.74 -3.29 7.73
CA LYS A 104 -18.39 -4.56 8.08
C LYS A 104 -17.45 -5.57 8.74
N SER A 105 -16.15 -5.46 8.45
CA SER A 105 -15.12 -6.39 8.92
C SER A 105 -13.92 -5.62 9.46
N ARG A 106 -13.15 -6.23 10.36
CA ARG A 106 -11.97 -5.58 10.94
C ARG A 106 -10.83 -5.41 9.95
N TYR A 107 -10.69 -6.32 9.00
CA TYR A 107 -9.63 -6.35 7.98
C TYR A 107 -10.23 -6.56 6.58
N LEU A 108 -9.42 -6.33 5.55
CA LEU A 108 -9.87 -6.37 4.15
C LEU A 108 -10.33 -7.75 3.67
N THR A 109 -9.85 -8.82 4.31
CA THR A 109 -10.23 -10.20 3.99
C THR A 109 -10.91 -10.90 5.17
N GLY A 110 -11.66 -10.13 5.97
CA GLY A 110 -12.40 -10.62 7.13
C GLY A 110 -11.71 -10.27 8.46
N ASN A 111 -11.37 -11.29 9.25
CA ASN A 111 -11.07 -11.11 10.68
C ASN A 111 -9.60 -11.35 11.01
N GLN A 112 -8.77 -11.56 9.99
CA GLN A 112 -7.33 -11.74 10.11
C GLN A 112 -6.60 -10.66 9.32
N LEU A 113 -5.51 -10.16 9.89
CA LEU A 113 -4.59 -9.27 9.20
C LEU A 113 -3.86 -10.04 8.09
N THR A 114 -3.81 -9.44 6.90
CA THR A 114 -3.13 -10.01 5.73
C THR A 114 -2.19 -9.00 5.08
N GLU A 115 -1.46 -9.44 4.06
CA GLU A 115 -0.58 -8.59 3.27
C GLU A 115 -1.36 -7.47 2.54
N ALA A 116 -2.63 -7.68 2.21
CA ALA A 116 -3.49 -6.63 1.64
C ALA A 116 -3.65 -5.44 2.60
N ASP A 117 -3.85 -5.70 3.89
CA ASP A 117 -3.99 -4.68 4.93
C ASP A 117 -2.68 -3.91 5.12
N VAL A 118 -1.55 -4.63 5.16
CA VAL A 118 -0.21 -4.03 5.26
C VAL A 118 0.03 -3.06 4.11
N ARG A 119 -0.32 -3.45 2.88
CA ARG A 119 -0.17 -2.58 1.71
C ARG A 119 -1.10 -1.37 1.74
N LEU A 120 -2.37 -1.56 2.11
CA LEU A 120 -3.31 -0.45 2.25
C LEU A 120 -2.82 0.57 3.28
N VAL A 121 -2.35 0.11 4.44
CA VAL A 121 -1.82 0.98 5.51
C VAL A 121 -0.70 1.90 5.01
N THR A 122 0.21 1.39 4.16
CA THR A 122 1.29 2.22 3.61
C THR A 122 0.77 3.37 2.73
N THR A 123 -0.36 3.16 2.07
CA THR A 123 -1.08 4.18 1.29
C THR A 123 -1.76 5.18 2.21
N LEU A 124 -2.54 4.70 3.19
CA LEU A 124 -3.35 5.54 4.08
C LEU A 124 -2.48 6.50 4.91
N PHE A 125 -1.35 6.04 5.44
CA PHE A 125 -0.44 6.91 6.19
C PHE A 125 0.11 8.08 5.37
N ARG A 126 0.18 7.95 4.04
CA ARG A 126 0.66 9.00 3.13
C ARG A 126 -0.49 9.82 2.55
N PHE A 127 -1.73 9.41 2.77
CA PHE A 127 -2.88 9.97 2.09
C PHE A 127 -3.12 11.43 2.46
N ASP A 128 -3.34 11.71 3.74
CA ASP A 128 -3.59 13.08 4.19
C ASP A 128 -2.35 13.97 4.17
N LEU A 129 -1.17 13.37 4.43
CA LEU A 129 0.10 14.10 4.52
C LEU A 129 0.65 14.51 3.15
N VAL A 130 0.41 13.70 2.12
CA VAL A 130 1.03 13.88 0.81
C VAL A 130 -0.03 13.92 -0.28
N TYR A 131 -0.89 12.91 -0.38
CA TYR A 131 -1.79 12.75 -1.52
C TYR A 131 -2.86 13.85 -1.61
N VAL A 132 -3.44 14.29 -0.50
CA VAL A 132 -4.36 15.45 -0.46
C VAL A 132 -3.68 16.72 -0.99
N GLY A 133 -2.38 16.90 -0.72
CA GLY A 133 -1.60 18.05 -1.18
C GLY A 133 -1.01 17.91 -2.59
N HIS A 134 -0.68 16.70 -3.03
CA HIS A 134 -0.05 16.42 -4.32
C HIS A 134 -1.08 16.27 -5.44
N PHE A 135 -2.29 15.80 -5.13
CA PHE A 135 -3.36 15.55 -6.10
C PHE A 135 -4.19 16.81 -6.47
N LYS A 136 -3.71 18.00 -6.10
CA LYS A 136 -4.33 19.32 -6.33
C LYS A 136 -4.75 19.64 -7.77
N GLY A 137 -4.20 18.93 -8.77
CA GLY A 137 -4.55 19.10 -10.18
C GLY A 137 -5.77 18.29 -10.66
N SER A 138 -6.31 17.38 -9.84
CA SER A 138 -7.47 16.57 -10.23
C SER A 138 -8.77 17.37 -10.14
N PRO A 139 -9.72 17.22 -11.10
CA PRO A 139 -11.06 17.82 -11.02
C PRO A 139 -11.82 17.52 -9.73
N ILE A 140 -11.50 16.40 -9.08
CA ILE A 140 -12.10 15.99 -7.81
C ILE A 140 -11.60 16.89 -6.66
N MET A 141 -10.32 17.29 -6.68
CA MET A 141 -9.73 18.08 -5.61
C MET A 141 -10.05 19.58 -5.71
N ALA A 142 -10.31 20.08 -6.92
CA ALA A 142 -10.78 21.45 -7.15
C ALA A 142 -12.12 21.76 -6.46
N LYS A 143 -12.96 20.75 -6.19
CA LYS A 143 -14.18 20.88 -5.38
C LYS A 143 -13.92 20.91 -3.87
N ILE A 144 -12.80 20.33 -3.41
CA ILE A 144 -12.51 20.08 -1.99
C ILE A 144 -11.54 21.13 -1.41
N ASN A 145 -10.58 21.64 -2.21
CA ASN A 145 -9.64 22.68 -1.80
C ASN A 145 -9.40 23.75 -2.90
N PRO A 146 -10.40 24.62 -3.16
CA PRO A 146 -10.37 25.57 -4.28
C PRO A 146 -9.30 26.66 -4.18
N ASN A 147 -8.74 26.92 -2.98
CA ASN A 147 -7.79 28.02 -2.74
C ASN A 147 -6.32 27.58 -2.70
N GLY A 148 -6.03 26.29 -2.90
CA GLY A 148 -4.65 25.80 -3.05
C GLY A 148 -3.77 25.88 -1.79
N ILE A 149 -4.32 26.22 -0.63
CA ILE A 149 -3.60 26.26 0.65
C ILE A 149 -3.14 24.83 1.00
N VAL A 150 -1.83 24.64 1.19
CA VAL A 150 -1.31 23.43 1.85
C VAL A 150 -1.63 23.60 3.33
N SER A 151 -2.60 22.86 3.85
CA SER A 151 -2.78 22.74 5.30
C SER A 151 -1.49 22.18 5.90
N VAL A 152 -1.18 22.48 7.15
CA VAL A 152 -0.06 21.89 7.93
C VAL A 152 -0.26 20.37 8.14
N GLY A 153 -1.14 19.73 7.35
CA GLY A 153 -1.93 18.56 7.72
C GLY A 153 -2.94 18.91 8.82
N PRO A 154 -4.05 18.17 8.97
CA PRO A 154 -4.67 18.09 10.28
C PRO A 154 -3.63 17.58 11.29
N VAL A 155 -3.72 17.99 12.56
CA VAL A 155 -3.04 17.23 13.63
C VAL A 155 -3.74 15.88 13.67
N ILE A 156 -3.12 14.85 13.08
CA ILE A 156 -3.67 13.49 13.11
C ILE A 156 -3.20 12.82 14.40
N ASP A 157 -4.15 12.48 15.25
CA ASP A 157 -3.91 11.67 16.43
C ASP A 157 -4.10 10.18 16.09
N PHE A 158 -3.00 9.49 15.80
CA PHE A 158 -2.98 8.04 15.59
C PHE A 158 -3.08 7.23 16.89
N THR A 159 -3.14 7.88 18.06
CA THR A 159 -3.16 7.22 19.37
C THR A 159 -4.56 7.13 19.99
N SER A 160 -5.53 7.85 19.43
CA SER A 160 -6.92 7.78 19.85
C SER A 160 -7.49 6.35 19.70
N PRO A 161 -8.27 5.84 20.66
CA PRO A 161 -8.92 4.53 20.56
C PRO A 161 -9.82 4.45 19.31
N HIS A 162 -9.67 3.39 18.52
CA HIS A 162 -10.36 3.20 17.25
C HIS A 162 -11.60 2.28 17.31
N GLY A 163 -11.83 1.56 18.40
CA GLY A 163 -13.05 0.76 18.62
C GLY A 163 -13.20 -0.53 17.77
N GLN A 164 -12.33 -0.73 16.78
CA GLN A 164 -12.36 -1.89 15.88
C GLN A 164 -12.11 -3.25 16.55
N GLU A 165 -11.63 -3.28 17.79
CA GLU A 165 -11.52 -4.50 18.60
C GLU A 165 -12.86 -5.19 18.85
N THR A 166 -13.98 -4.48 18.66
CA THR A 166 -15.34 -5.05 18.79
C THR A 166 -15.88 -5.64 17.48
N MET A 167 -15.19 -5.41 16.35
CA MET A 167 -15.55 -5.99 15.06
C MET A 167 -14.91 -7.37 14.96
N GLY A 168 -15.78 -8.38 15.08
CA GLY A 168 -15.41 -9.80 15.14
C GLY A 168 -14.78 -10.31 13.88
#